data_AF-A0A7J0GUD2-F1
#
_entry.id   AF-A0A7J0GUD2-F1
#
_cell.length_a   1.000
_cell.length_b   1.000
_cell.length_c   1.000
_cell.angle_alpha   90.00
_cell.angle_beta   90.00
_cell.angle_gamma   90.00
#
_symmetry.space_group_name_H-M   'P 1'
#
loop_
_entity.id
_entity.type
_entity.pdbx_description
1 polymer ?
#
loop_
_entity_poly.entity_id
_entity_poly.type
_entity_poly.pdbx_seq_one_letter_code
_entity_poly.pdbx_strand_id
1 'polypeptide(L)'
;MILVPVLITVFPDAATEYLEREKLLDPCTPSGYSHSMKPGTLSPGSTAERSKYPSALRPRGNFSECRSAALMLLQKGKERCTYQHCYIGSTFIPKLQGNFLAAENFFHTSKFFGLAPRAFIPGLMRAGQRFCEEDWSKLRIKYHSLNEEDLLRYCFSSAYIVAILHDSLGIALDDERIGFTNHVGDVPLDWALGAFILQSTADMDAEQPPNWMATTVSNDSHTFIALIVIVIIMMFGAWSLSKWRKPQLKTIYDLEKGKRKKPGEPFSRLCFKEFHMVSQSHLPGLTSKLLCLDAKYLRYAVVGFPDRD
;
A
#
# COMPACT_ATOMS: atom_id res chain seq x y z
N MET A 1 56.27 18.64 15.79
CA MET A 1 56.16 17.29 15.18
C MET A 1 57.43 16.43 15.35
N ILE A 2 58.37 16.78 16.25
CA ILE A 2 59.65 16.04 16.46
C ILE A 2 59.74 15.42 17.87
N LEU A 3 58.77 15.68 18.76
CA LEU A 3 58.80 15.19 20.16
C LEU A 3 58.33 13.74 20.34
N VAL A 4 57.57 13.18 19.40
CA VAL A 4 57.04 11.80 19.49
C VAL A 4 58.13 10.73 19.32
N PRO A 5 59.06 10.80 18.35
CA PRO A 5 60.05 9.74 18.17
C PRO A 5 61.10 9.63 19.29
N VAL A 6 61.33 10.70 20.08
CA VAL A 6 62.31 10.70 21.18
C VAL A 6 61.77 10.02 22.44
N LEU A 7 60.44 10.04 22.65
CA LEU A 7 59.81 9.45 23.83
C LEU A 7 59.84 7.91 23.80
N ILE A 8 59.75 7.33 22.59
CA ILE A 8 59.69 5.87 22.35
C ILE A 8 61.02 5.19 22.68
N THR A 9 62.15 5.87 22.51
CA THR A 9 63.48 5.29 22.73
C THR A 9 63.95 5.32 24.19
N VAL A 10 63.35 6.17 25.03
CA VAL A 10 63.84 6.42 26.40
C VAL A 10 62.92 5.82 27.49
N PHE A 11 61.61 5.70 27.24
CA PHE A 11 60.65 5.20 28.23
C PHE A 11 59.59 4.27 27.60
N PRO A 12 59.90 2.98 27.40
CA PRO A 12 58.94 2.03 26.82
C PRO A 12 57.67 1.87 27.67
N ASP A 13 57.77 2.00 29.00
CA ASP A 13 56.61 1.94 29.91
C ASP A 13 55.70 3.17 29.81
N ALA A 14 56.26 4.36 29.53
CA ALA A 14 55.46 5.56 29.30
C ALA A 14 54.75 5.52 27.94
N ALA A 15 55.41 5.04 26.89
CA ALA A 15 54.78 4.87 25.57
C ALA A 15 53.61 3.88 25.61
N THR A 16 53.70 2.85 26.44
CA THR A 16 52.62 1.88 26.68
C THR A 16 51.46 2.49 27.48
N GLU A 17 51.74 3.38 28.43
CA GLU A 17 50.71 4.17 29.12
C GLU A 17 50.02 5.20 28.20
N TYR A 18 50.75 5.80 27.26
CA TYR A 18 50.18 6.70 26.25
C TYR A 18 49.28 5.96 25.25
N LEU A 19 49.66 4.74 24.84
CA LEU A 19 48.87 3.90 23.92
C LEU A 19 47.62 3.30 24.61
N GLU A 20 47.70 2.95 25.89
CA GLU A 20 46.55 2.53 26.72
C GLU A 20 45.61 3.70 27.07
N ARG A 21 46.13 4.94 27.09
CA ARG A 21 45.32 6.16 27.27
C ARG A 21 44.59 6.58 25.99
N GLU A 22 45.02 6.08 24.84
CA GLU A 22 44.32 6.22 23.56
C GLU A 22 43.21 5.16 23.40
N LYS A 23 42.40 5.00 24.46
CA LYS A 23 41.07 4.40 24.34
C LYS A 23 40.31 5.15 23.27
N LEU A 24 40.06 4.49 22.14
CA LEU A 24 39.35 5.04 20.98
C LEU A 24 38.12 5.83 21.45
N LEU A 25 38.08 7.13 21.19
CA LEU A 25 37.02 7.97 21.75
C LEU A 25 35.74 7.79 20.92
N ASP A 26 34.59 7.73 21.59
CA ASP A 26 33.30 7.77 20.92
C ASP A 26 32.75 9.20 20.97
N PRO A 27 32.79 9.94 19.84
CA PRO A 27 32.23 11.29 19.78
C PRO A 27 30.69 11.28 19.69
N CYS A 28 30.07 10.16 19.33
CA CYS A 28 28.63 10.05 19.11
C CYS A 28 27.84 9.63 20.36
N THR A 29 28.53 9.18 21.40
CA THR A 29 27.91 8.92 22.70
C THR A 29 28.17 10.08 23.66
N PRO A 30 27.13 10.66 24.29
CA PRO A 30 27.30 11.77 25.24
C PRO A 30 28.26 11.46 26.38
N SER A 31 28.96 12.49 26.85
CA SER A 31 29.89 12.38 27.97
C SER A 31 29.18 11.91 29.25
N GLY A 32 29.88 11.16 30.10
CA GLY A 32 29.31 10.65 31.36
C GLY A 32 28.45 9.39 31.22
N TYR A 33 28.19 8.89 29.99
CA TYR A 33 27.59 7.58 29.81
C TYR A 33 28.56 6.47 30.24
N SER A 34 28.06 5.46 30.94
CA SER A 34 28.80 4.24 31.24
C SER A 34 28.00 3.04 30.75
N HIS A 35 28.65 2.19 29.94
CA HIS A 35 28.09 0.90 29.58
C HIS A 35 28.02 0.04 30.85
N SER A 36 26.87 0.05 31.53
CA SER A 36 26.58 -1.04 32.45
C SER A 36 26.55 -2.30 31.59
N MET A 37 27.45 -3.26 31.87
CA MET A 37 27.49 -4.57 31.22
C MET A 37 26.15 -5.29 31.44
N LYS A 38 25.15 -4.98 30.62
CA LYS A 38 23.98 -5.81 30.42
C LYS A 38 24.25 -6.61 29.15
N PRO A 39 24.46 -7.93 29.22
CA PRO A 39 24.60 -8.75 28.02
C PRO A 39 23.22 -8.88 27.38
N GLY A 40 22.99 -8.20 26.25
CA GLY A 40 21.69 -8.24 25.59
C GLY A 40 21.65 -7.62 24.20
N THR A 41 21.66 -8.50 23.19
CA THR A 41 20.91 -8.41 21.92
C THR A 41 20.92 -7.10 21.12
N LEU A 42 21.91 -6.94 20.22
CA LEU A 42 21.73 -6.08 19.04
C LEU A 42 20.88 -6.81 17.98
N SER A 43 20.06 -6.02 17.27
CA SER A 43 19.09 -6.44 16.24
C SER A 43 19.69 -7.24 15.06
N PRO A 44 18.90 -8.11 14.42
CA PRO A 44 19.34 -9.01 13.34
C PRO A 44 19.42 -8.24 12.01
N GLY A 45 20.50 -7.50 11.80
CA GLY A 45 20.75 -6.79 10.53
C GLY A 45 22.21 -6.77 10.07
N SER A 46 23.16 -7.10 10.95
CA SER A 46 24.57 -7.19 10.59
C SER A 46 25.01 -8.65 10.47
N THR A 47 24.94 -9.21 9.26
CA THR A 47 25.88 -10.26 8.84
C THR A 47 27.24 -9.63 8.60
N ALA A 48 27.78 -9.00 9.63
CA ALA A 48 29.17 -8.61 9.73
C ALA A 48 29.68 -9.30 10.98
N GLU A 49 30.84 -9.95 10.83
CA GLU A 49 31.57 -10.67 11.85
C GLU A 49 31.33 -10.11 13.26
N ARG A 50 31.17 -11.04 14.21
CA ARG A 50 31.29 -10.81 15.64
C ARG A 50 32.70 -10.32 15.94
N SER A 51 32.99 -9.10 15.49
CA SER A 51 34.20 -8.39 15.77
C SER A 51 34.06 -7.89 17.20
N LYS A 52 35.12 -8.19 17.93
CA LYS A 52 35.53 -7.71 19.23
C LYS A 52 35.39 -6.17 19.27
N TYR A 53 34.16 -5.65 19.36
CA TYR A 53 33.93 -4.22 19.59
C TYR A 53 34.70 -3.87 20.85
N PRO A 54 35.58 -2.85 20.83
CA PRO A 54 36.31 -2.54 22.03
C PRO A 54 35.28 -2.06 23.05
N SER A 55 35.12 -2.81 24.13
CA SER A 55 34.64 -2.31 25.43
C SER A 55 35.51 -1.16 25.98
N ALA A 56 36.36 -0.58 25.13
CA ALA A 56 37.35 0.44 25.38
C ALA A 56 36.96 1.78 24.75
N LEU A 57 35.85 1.91 23.99
CA LEU A 57 35.48 3.22 23.50
C LEU A 57 34.98 4.11 24.64
N ARG A 58 35.62 5.26 24.84
CA ARG A 58 35.26 6.20 25.91
C ARG A 58 34.29 7.25 25.37
N PRO A 59 33.06 7.37 25.92
CA PRO A 59 32.13 8.42 25.55
C PRO A 59 32.73 9.81 25.75
N ARG A 60 32.67 10.63 24.72
CA ARG A 60 33.18 12.01 24.73
C ARG A 60 32.11 13.03 24.41
N GLY A 61 31.16 12.70 23.53
CA GLY A 61 30.10 13.62 23.13
C GLY A 61 30.65 14.86 22.41
N ASN A 62 30.86 14.76 21.10
CA ASN A 62 31.28 15.88 20.26
C ASN A 62 30.56 15.77 18.92
N PHE A 63 29.62 16.68 18.66
CA PHE A 63 28.79 16.63 17.46
C PHE A 63 29.61 16.73 16.17
N SER A 64 30.63 17.59 16.14
CA SER A 64 31.45 17.81 14.94
C SER A 64 32.31 16.60 14.60
N GLU A 65 32.91 15.97 15.62
CA GLU A 65 33.65 14.71 15.46
C GLU A 65 32.71 13.56 15.09
N CYS A 66 31.51 13.49 15.69
CA CYS A 66 30.51 12.48 15.37
C CYS A 66 30.02 12.61 13.92
N ARG A 67 29.74 13.84 13.47
CA ARG A 67 29.37 14.15 12.09
C ARG A 67 30.47 13.76 11.11
N SER A 68 31.73 14.05 11.45
CA SER A 68 32.89 13.65 10.66
C SER A 68 33.02 12.13 10.59
N ALA A 69 32.82 11.42 11.71
CA ALA A 69 32.80 9.96 11.76
C ALA A 69 31.66 9.36 10.91
N ALA A 70 30.46 9.91 11.00
CA ALA A 70 29.32 9.52 10.17
C ALA A 70 29.59 9.75 8.68
N LEU A 71 30.23 10.86 8.31
CA LEU A 71 30.64 11.13 6.94
C LEU A 71 31.68 10.12 6.43
N MET A 72 32.66 9.74 7.26
CA MET A 72 33.62 8.68 6.91
C MET A 72 32.91 7.34 6.65
N LEU A 73 31.88 7.00 7.44
CA LEU A 73 31.06 5.80 7.20
C LEU A 73 30.33 5.88 5.85
N LEU A 74 29.73 7.03 5.54
CA LEU A 74 29.03 7.28 4.28
C LEU A 74 29.97 7.22 3.06
N GLN A 75 31.23 7.61 3.23
CA GLN A 75 32.23 7.63 2.16
C GLN A 75 33.02 6.33 2.01
N LYS A 76 32.76 5.33 2.85
CA LYS A 76 33.43 4.03 2.78
C LYS A 76 33.21 3.38 1.41
N GLY A 77 34.29 3.00 0.73
CA GLY A 77 34.22 2.39 -0.60
C GLY A 77 34.13 3.39 -1.76
N LYS A 78 34.26 4.69 -1.51
CA LYS A 78 34.23 5.75 -2.54
C LYS A 78 35.34 5.62 -3.57
N GLU A 79 36.47 5.03 -3.20
CA GLU A 79 37.59 4.72 -4.10
C GLU A 79 37.20 3.78 -5.27
N ARG A 80 36.07 3.06 -5.15
CA ARG A 80 35.56 2.15 -6.18
C ARG A 80 34.50 2.79 -7.08
N CYS A 81 34.26 4.10 -6.94
CA CYS A 81 33.31 4.82 -7.77
C CYS A 81 33.76 4.81 -9.23
N THR A 82 32.91 4.27 -10.12
CA THR A 82 33.15 4.24 -11.57
C THR A 82 32.55 5.44 -12.30
N TYR A 83 31.77 6.25 -11.60
CA TYR A 83 31.11 7.44 -12.14
C TYR A 83 31.92 8.70 -11.85
N GLN A 84 31.63 9.80 -12.55
CA GLN A 84 32.32 11.08 -12.33
C GLN A 84 32.16 11.59 -10.88
N HIS A 85 31.01 11.34 -10.26
CA HIS A 85 30.73 11.73 -8.88
C HIS A 85 29.90 10.63 -8.17
N CYS A 86 30.41 10.14 -7.03
CA CYS A 86 29.65 9.33 -6.07
C CYS A 86 29.59 10.08 -4.74
N TYR A 87 28.38 10.19 -4.19
CA TYR A 87 28.11 10.95 -2.97
C TYR A 87 28.09 10.05 -1.74
N ILE A 88 27.67 8.79 -1.89
CA ILE A 88 27.64 7.75 -0.84
C ILE A 88 28.38 6.52 -1.35
N GLY A 89 29.49 6.18 -0.71
CA GLY A 89 30.38 5.09 -1.12
C GLY A 89 30.70 5.17 -2.62
N SER A 90 30.52 4.04 -3.32
CA SER A 90 30.69 3.90 -4.77
C SER A 90 29.37 4.07 -5.56
N THR A 91 28.29 4.51 -4.92
CA THR A 91 26.98 4.62 -5.55
C THR A 91 26.82 5.96 -6.28
N PHE A 92 26.40 5.88 -7.54
CA PHE A 92 25.97 7.05 -8.31
C PHE A 92 24.66 7.59 -7.76
N ILE A 93 24.61 8.90 -7.53
CA ILE A 93 23.38 9.62 -7.19
C ILE A 93 23.25 10.80 -8.16
N PRO A 94 22.14 10.91 -8.91
CA PRO A 94 21.94 12.05 -9.80
C PRO A 94 21.74 13.34 -9.00
N LYS A 95 21.88 14.49 -9.67
CA LYS A 95 21.58 15.78 -9.05
C LYS A 95 20.13 15.81 -8.57
N LEU A 96 19.92 16.12 -7.29
CA LEU A 96 18.60 16.16 -6.68
C LEU A 96 17.76 17.32 -7.24
N GLN A 97 16.60 17.00 -7.79
CA GLN A 97 15.64 17.94 -8.37
C GLN A 97 14.26 17.75 -7.75
N GLY A 98 13.51 18.85 -7.60
CA GLY A 98 12.19 18.84 -6.97
C GLY A 98 12.22 18.96 -5.45
N ASN A 99 11.06 18.70 -4.84
CA ASN A 99 10.85 18.72 -3.40
C ASN A 99 10.91 17.29 -2.84
N PHE A 100 11.51 17.14 -1.66
CA PHE A 100 11.71 15.87 -0.99
C PHE A 100 11.05 15.88 0.39
N LEU A 101 10.52 14.72 0.77
CA LEU A 101 10.02 14.45 2.11
C LEU A 101 10.89 13.39 2.75
N ALA A 102 11.48 13.72 3.90
CA ALA A 102 12.27 12.82 4.70
C ALA A 102 11.37 12.18 5.78
N ALA A 103 11.19 10.86 5.69
CA ALA A 103 10.33 10.08 6.56
C ALA A 103 11.14 9.30 7.63
N GLU A 104 10.45 8.50 8.43
CA GLU A 104 11.02 7.58 9.41
C GLU A 104 11.99 8.26 10.38
N ASN A 105 13.24 7.80 10.44
CA ASN A 105 14.24 8.31 11.37
C ASN A 105 14.54 9.81 11.18
N PHE A 106 14.36 10.36 9.97
CA PHE A 106 14.48 11.81 9.75
C PHE A 106 13.38 12.57 10.50
N PHE A 107 12.14 12.09 10.41
CA PHE A 107 11.00 12.64 11.13
C PHE A 107 11.14 12.47 12.64
N HIS A 108 11.44 11.25 13.12
CA HIS A 108 11.51 10.98 14.56
C HIS A 108 12.63 11.77 15.24
N THR A 109 13.82 11.85 14.62
CA THR A 109 14.94 12.64 15.14
C THR A 109 14.59 14.13 15.16
N SER A 110 14.03 14.66 14.08
CA SER A 110 13.69 16.09 14.00
C SER A 110 12.55 16.47 14.94
N LYS A 111 11.55 15.59 15.10
CA LYS A 111 10.44 15.74 16.05
C LYS A 111 10.93 15.70 17.50
N PHE A 112 11.86 14.80 17.84
CA PHE A 112 12.48 14.75 19.16
C PHE A 112 13.11 16.09 19.56
N PHE A 113 13.79 16.75 18.62
CA PHE A 113 14.39 18.06 18.84
C PHE A 113 13.41 19.24 18.70
N GLY A 114 12.12 18.98 18.41
CA GLY A 114 11.11 20.03 18.26
C GLY A 114 11.35 20.96 17.08
N LEU A 115 11.91 20.43 15.97
CA LEU A 115 12.22 21.24 14.79
C LEU A 115 10.98 21.52 13.94
N ALA A 116 11.04 22.58 13.15
CA ALA A 116 10.01 22.87 12.13
C ALA A 116 10.18 21.92 10.93
N PRO A 117 9.09 21.49 10.26
CA PRO A 117 9.15 20.51 9.17
C PRO A 117 10.00 20.88 7.97
N ARG A 118 10.23 22.17 7.70
CA ARG A 118 11.05 22.67 6.57
C ARG A 118 12.31 23.36 7.07
N ALA A 119 13.35 23.38 6.22
CA ALA A 119 14.64 23.99 6.52
C ALA A 119 15.20 23.56 7.89
N PHE A 120 15.08 22.26 8.19
CA PHE A 120 15.34 21.71 9.53
C PHE A 120 16.82 21.40 9.78
N ILE A 121 17.65 21.31 8.73
CA ILE A 121 19.08 20.95 8.82
C ILE A 121 19.86 21.87 9.78
N PRO A 122 19.73 23.21 9.76
CA PRO A 122 20.44 24.09 10.69
C PRO A 122 19.93 23.92 12.12
N GLY A 123 18.63 23.65 12.28
CA GLY A 123 18.03 23.31 13.55
C GLY A 123 18.62 22.03 14.14
N LEU A 124 18.80 21.01 13.29
CA LEU A 124 19.38 19.73 13.64
C LEU A 124 20.85 19.85 14.04
N MET A 125 21.63 20.70 13.34
CA MET A 125 23.01 21.00 13.73
C MET A 125 23.08 21.63 15.12
N ARG A 126 22.27 22.66 15.38
CA ARG A 126 22.27 23.34 16.70
C ARG A 126 21.76 22.43 17.82
N ALA A 127 20.70 21.67 17.55
CA ALA A 127 20.12 20.78 18.54
C ALA A 127 21.03 19.58 18.82
N GLY A 128 21.58 18.97 17.77
CA GLY A 128 22.56 17.89 17.86
C GLY A 128 23.82 18.32 18.61
N GLN A 129 24.35 19.52 18.33
CA GLN A 129 25.49 20.06 19.09
C GLN A 129 25.20 20.15 20.59
N ARG A 130 24.10 20.80 20.97
CA ARG A 130 23.69 20.93 22.37
C ARG A 130 23.43 19.59 23.04
N PHE A 131 22.91 18.61 22.30
CA PHE A 131 22.58 17.30 22.83
C PHE A 131 23.81 16.42 23.02
N CYS A 132 24.68 16.33 22.00
CA CYS A 132 25.88 15.52 22.04
C CYS A 132 26.88 15.99 23.10
N GLU A 133 27.01 17.32 23.27
CA GLU A 133 27.97 17.93 24.19
C GLU A 133 27.43 18.08 25.63
N GLU A 134 26.22 17.62 25.92
CA GLU A 134 25.64 17.63 27.26
C GLU A 134 26.07 16.39 28.07
N ASP A 135 26.08 16.54 29.40
CA ASP A 135 26.33 15.43 30.30
C ASP A 135 25.14 14.45 30.34
N TRP A 136 25.46 13.15 30.28
CA TRP A 136 24.47 12.08 30.27
C TRP A 136 23.49 12.12 31.44
N SER A 137 23.93 12.50 32.64
CA SER A 137 23.05 12.57 33.81
C SER A 137 21.94 13.62 33.64
N LYS A 138 22.26 14.76 33.03
CA LYS A 138 21.28 15.81 32.75
C LYS A 138 20.35 15.41 31.61
N LEU A 139 20.86 14.74 30.59
CA LEU A 139 20.02 14.21 29.51
C LEU A 139 19.00 13.22 30.06
N ARG A 140 19.40 12.32 30.96
CA ARG A 140 18.48 11.38 31.62
C ARG A 140 17.41 12.07 32.46
N ILE A 141 17.76 13.13 33.18
CA ILE A 141 16.79 13.90 33.97
C ILE A 141 15.79 14.61 33.03
N LYS A 142 16.31 15.26 31.98
CA LYS A 142 15.50 16.01 31.02
C LYS A 142 14.56 15.11 30.20
N TYR A 143 15.03 13.93 29.82
CA TYR A 143 14.33 12.98 28.95
C TYR A 143 13.97 11.69 29.70
N HIS A 144 13.51 11.82 30.95
CA HIS A 144 13.28 10.69 31.86
C HIS A 144 12.21 9.69 31.37
N SER A 145 11.36 10.08 30.42
CA SER A 145 10.31 9.21 29.85
C SER A 145 10.80 8.33 28.70
N LEU A 146 12.01 8.56 28.19
CA LEU A 146 12.59 7.79 27.08
C LEU A 146 13.48 6.67 27.62
N ASN A 147 13.45 5.54 26.92
CA ASN A 147 14.40 4.46 27.15
C ASN A 147 15.83 4.94 26.86
N GLU A 148 16.79 4.51 27.66
CA GLU A 148 18.20 4.92 27.54
C GLU A 148 18.78 4.54 26.17
N GLU A 149 18.45 3.35 25.66
CA GLU A 149 18.94 2.89 24.35
C GLU A 149 18.44 3.77 23.20
N ASP A 150 17.20 4.24 23.27
CA ASP A 150 16.65 5.16 22.27
C ASP A 150 17.26 6.55 22.42
N LEU A 151 17.47 7.00 23.66
CA LEU A 151 18.07 8.30 23.96
C LEU A 151 19.51 8.40 23.42
N LEU A 152 20.30 7.33 23.54
CA LEU A 152 21.68 7.27 23.04
C LEU A 152 21.78 7.45 21.52
N ARG A 153 20.74 7.08 20.77
CA ARG A 153 20.76 7.17 19.30
C ARG A 153 20.70 8.60 18.79
N TYR A 154 20.10 9.55 19.53
CA TYR A 154 19.82 10.88 18.99
C TYR A 154 21.07 11.71 18.67
N CYS A 155 22.18 11.53 19.40
CA CYS A 155 23.43 12.22 19.05
C CYS A 155 23.93 11.74 17.68
N PHE A 156 24.11 10.42 17.50
CA PHE A 156 24.47 9.83 16.21
C PHE A 156 23.47 10.16 15.10
N SER A 157 22.17 9.99 15.33
CA SER A 157 21.12 10.27 14.34
C SER A 157 21.17 11.72 13.85
N SER A 158 21.32 12.68 14.77
CA SER A 158 21.41 14.10 14.39
C SER A 158 22.64 14.37 13.53
N ALA A 159 23.80 13.85 13.91
CA ALA A 159 25.04 14.01 13.18
C ALA A 159 25.02 13.31 11.82
N TYR A 160 24.47 12.10 11.77
CA TYR A 160 24.32 11.29 10.56
C TYR A 160 23.38 11.95 9.54
N ILE A 161 22.23 12.47 9.98
CA ILE A 161 21.29 13.17 9.09
C ILE A 161 21.94 14.41 8.47
N VAL A 162 22.70 15.19 9.24
CA VAL A 162 23.44 16.33 8.68
C VAL A 162 24.52 15.85 7.70
N ALA A 163 25.27 14.80 8.07
CA ALA A 163 26.32 14.24 7.21
C ALA A 163 25.78 13.71 5.87
N ILE A 164 24.64 13.01 5.87
CA ILE A 164 24.06 12.48 4.63
C ILE A 164 23.45 13.59 3.77
N LEU A 165 22.64 14.50 4.35
CA LEU A 165 21.94 15.50 3.56
C LEU A 165 22.87 16.61 3.09
N HIS A 166 23.63 17.22 4.00
CA HIS A 166 24.44 18.39 3.67
C HIS A 166 25.81 18.00 3.14
N ASP A 167 26.56 17.16 3.86
CA ASP A 167 27.97 16.89 3.51
C ASP A 167 28.14 15.91 2.36
N SER A 168 27.26 14.92 2.27
CA SER A 168 27.29 13.90 1.23
C SER A 168 26.47 14.33 0.02
N LEU A 169 25.18 14.61 0.18
CA LEU A 169 24.27 14.93 -0.94
C LEU A 169 24.32 16.40 -1.41
N GLY A 170 25.05 17.27 -0.70
CA GLY A 170 25.26 18.66 -1.12
C GLY A 170 24.02 19.55 -1.02
N ILE A 171 23.04 19.18 -0.17
CA ILE A 171 21.85 19.99 0.07
C ILE A 171 22.25 21.23 0.88
N ALA A 172 21.82 22.42 0.46
CA ALA A 172 22.10 23.64 1.20
C ALA A 172 21.40 23.64 2.57
N LEU A 173 22.01 24.28 3.56
CA LEU A 173 21.49 24.30 4.94
C LEU A 173 20.09 24.93 5.02
N ASP A 174 19.83 25.94 4.21
CA ASP A 174 18.59 26.69 4.10
C ASP A 174 17.67 26.19 2.96
N ASP A 175 17.95 25.02 2.38
CA ASP A 175 17.15 24.47 1.28
C ASP A 175 15.75 24.07 1.77
N GLU A 176 14.74 24.85 1.38
CA GLU A 176 13.33 24.59 1.71
C GLU A 176 12.69 23.44 0.93
N ARG A 177 13.38 22.93 -0.11
CA ARG A 177 12.87 21.81 -0.91
C ARG A 177 12.78 20.52 -0.11
N ILE A 178 13.51 20.40 1.00
CA ILE A 178 13.48 19.21 1.85
C ILE A 178 12.71 19.51 3.12
N GLY A 179 11.60 18.80 3.28
CA GLY A 179 10.85 18.74 4.53
C GLY A 179 10.93 17.36 5.17
N PHE A 180 10.50 17.24 6.42
CA PHE A 180 10.28 15.94 7.06
C PHE A 180 8.80 15.74 7.44
N THR A 181 8.29 14.53 7.23
CA THR A 181 6.95 14.11 7.66
C THR A 181 6.84 12.58 7.62
N ASN A 182 6.01 12.01 8.49
CA ASN A 182 5.60 10.59 8.43
C ASN A 182 4.15 10.41 7.95
N HIS A 183 3.49 11.49 7.51
CA HIS A 183 2.13 11.43 7.02
C HIS A 183 1.89 12.44 5.90
N VAL A 184 0.93 12.14 5.05
CA VAL A 184 0.35 13.05 4.08
C VAL A 184 -1.16 13.06 4.32
N GLY A 185 -1.69 14.14 4.91
CA GLY A 185 -3.03 14.11 5.51
C GLY A 185 -3.08 13.07 6.63
N ASP A 186 -4.10 12.21 6.61
CA ASP A 186 -4.27 11.13 7.60
C ASP A 186 -3.60 9.80 7.19
N VAL A 187 -2.83 9.81 6.07
CA VAL A 187 -2.22 8.61 5.52
C VAL A 187 -0.75 8.51 5.94
N PRO A 188 -0.31 7.39 6.56
CA PRO A 188 1.09 7.19 6.91
C PRO A 188 1.96 7.05 5.65
N LEU A 189 3.14 7.68 5.69
CA LEU A 189 4.12 7.61 4.62
C LEU A 189 5.07 6.44 4.87
N ASP A 190 4.78 5.29 4.23
CA ASP A 190 5.56 4.06 4.39
C ASP A 190 5.72 3.33 3.04
N TRP A 191 6.85 2.67 2.83
CA TRP A 191 7.09 1.82 1.67
C TRP A 191 6.10 0.65 1.61
N ALA A 192 5.65 0.15 2.78
CA ALA A 192 4.72 -0.97 2.86
C ALA A 192 3.37 -0.61 2.24
N LEU A 193 2.90 0.63 2.45
CA LEU A 193 1.67 1.13 1.82
C LEU A 193 1.81 1.20 0.30
N GLY A 194 2.93 1.71 -0.20
CA GLY A 194 3.20 1.76 -1.64
C GLY A 194 3.23 0.37 -2.28
N ALA A 195 3.88 -0.60 -1.61
CA ALA A 195 3.91 -1.99 -2.06
C ALA A 195 2.51 -2.62 -2.10
N PHE A 196 1.69 -2.37 -1.07
CA PHE A 196 0.31 -2.84 -1.02
C PHE A 196 -0.54 -2.26 -2.15
N ILE A 197 -0.43 -0.95 -2.42
CA ILE A 197 -1.15 -0.29 -3.52
C ILE A 197 -0.74 -0.91 -4.85
N LEU A 198 0.56 -1.04 -5.12
CA LEU A 198 1.08 -1.61 -6.37
C LEU A 198 0.59 -3.05 -6.60
N GLN A 199 0.63 -3.88 -5.54
CA GLN A 199 0.14 -5.26 -5.61
C GLN A 199 -1.36 -5.29 -5.89
N SER A 200 -2.14 -4.49 -5.15
CA SER A 200 -3.60 -4.45 -5.30
C SER A 200 -4.02 -3.99 -6.69
N THR A 201 -3.33 -2.99 -7.27
CA THR A 201 -3.61 -2.54 -8.63
C THR A 201 -3.23 -3.58 -9.68
N ALA A 202 -2.11 -4.30 -9.47
CA ALA A 202 -1.71 -5.37 -10.38
C ALA A 202 -2.69 -6.54 -10.36
N ASP A 203 -3.24 -6.89 -9.19
CA ASP A 203 -4.25 -7.92 -9.05
C ASP A 203 -5.57 -7.50 -9.72
N MET A 204 -5.98 -6.22 -9.59
CA MET A 204 -7.15 -5.68 -10.30
C MET A 204 -6.98 -5.72 -11.83
N ASP A 205 -5.81 -5.34 -12.34
CA ASP A 205 -5.51 -5.39 -13.78
C ASP A 205 -5.39 -6.84 -14.29
N ALA A 206 -4.96 -7.78 -13.45
CA ALA A 206 -4.86 -9.21 -13.78
C ALA A 206 -6.23 -9.92 -13.77
N GLU A 207 -7.16 -9.51 -12.89
CA GLU A 207 -8.53 -10.02 -12.87
C GLU A 207 -9.42 -9.41 -13.97
N GLN A 208 -8.94 -8.37 -14.66
CA GLN A 208 -9.64 -7.74 -15.77
C GLN A 208 -9.14 -8.31 -17.11
N PRO A 209 -9.80 -9.33 -17.69
CA PRO A 209 -9.38 -9.83 -19.00
C PRO A 209 -9.43 -8.67 -20.01
N PRO A 210 -8.48 -8.58 -20.97
CA PRO A 210 -8.40 -7.50 -21.97
C PRO A 210 -9.64 -7.42 -22.88
N ASN A 211 -10.55 -8.37 -22.71
CA ASN A 211 -11.75 -8.58 -23.50
C ASN A 211 -13.03 -8.48 -22.68
N TRP A 212 -13.10 -7.83 -21.51
CA TRP A 212 -14.40 -7.69 -20.82
C TRP A 212 -15.46 -7.00 -21.72
N MET A 213 -15.05 -6.09 -22.63
CA MET A 213 -15.94 -5.57 -23.69
C MET A 213 -16.25 -6.59 -24.80
N ALA A 214 -15.38 -7.57 -25.06
CA ALA A 214 -15.60 -8.59 -26.08
C ALA A 214 -16.35 -9.83 -25.55
N THR A 215 -16.24 -10.16 -24.27
CA THR A 215 -16.96 -11.29 -23.65
C THR A 215 -18.39 -10.92 -23.27
N THR A 216 -18.66 -9.66 -22.88
CA THR A 216 -20.05 -9.17 -22.72
C THR A 216 -20.75 -8.93 -24.07
N VAL A 217 -20.01 -8.80 -25.18
CA VAL A 217 -20.59 -8.74 -26.52
C VAL A 217 -20.77 -10.14 -27.13
N SER A 218 -19.90 -11.10 -26.81
CA SER A 218 -19.93 -12.43 -27.45
C SER A 218 -20.81 -13.46 -26.72
N ASN A 219 -20.85 -13.47 -25.39
CA ASN A 219 -21.63 -14.48 -24.65
C ASN A 219 -23.07 -14.03 -24.35
N ASP A 220 -23.35 -12.75 -24.58
CA ASP A 220 -24.62 -12.12 -24.31
C ASP A 220 -25.44 -11.85 -25.59
N SER A 221 -24.82 -11.96 -26.78
CA SER A 221 -25.50 -11.81 -28.07
C SER A 221 -26.65 -12.81 -28.23
N HIS A 222 -26.46 -14.08 -27.84
CA HIS A 222 -27.53 -15.09 -27.95
C HIS A 222 -28.69 -14.84 -26.98
N THR A 223 -28.42 -14.36 -25.75
CA THR A 223 -29.44 -13.99 -24.75
C THR A 223 -30.19 -12.73 -25.18
N PHE A 224 -29.50 -11.71 -25.69
CA PHE A 224 -30.15 -10.49 -26.20
C PHE A 224 -30.96 -10.75 -27.48
N ILE A 225 -30.44 -11.54 -28.43
CA ILE A 225 -31.19 -11.93 -29.64
C ILE A 225 -32.44 -12.74 -29.26
N ALA A 226 -32.33 -13.68 -28.30
CA ALA A 226 -33.48 -14.44 -27.83
C ALA A 226 -34.56 -13.54 -27.21
N LEU A 227 -34.18 -12.55 -26.40
CA LEU A 227 -35.12 -11.58 -25.82
C LEU A 227 -35.82 -10.72 -26.89
N ILE A 228 -35.07 -10.25 -27.90
CA ILE A 228 -35.64 -9.46 -29.00
C ILE A 228 -36.65 -10.30 -29.80
N VAL A 229 -36.32 -11.56 -30.10
CA VAL A 229 -37.23 -12.47 -30.82
C VAL A 229 -38.51 -12.73 -30.02
N ILE A 230 -38.40 -12.94 -28.70
CA ILE A 230 -39.56 -13.12 -27.82
C ILE A 230 -40.46 -11.87 -27.83
N VAL A 231 -39.87 -10.67 -27.76
CA VAL A 231 -40.64 -9.40 -27.82
C VAL A 231 -41.34 -9.25 -29.18
N ILE A 232 -40.68 -9.58 -30.29
CA ILE A 232 -41.28 -9.53 -31.62
C ILE A 232 -42.45 -10.52 -31.73
N ILE A 233 -42.32 -11.74 -31.22
CA ILE A 233 -43.39 -12.74 -31.21
C ILE A 233 -44.57 -12.25 -30.35
N MET A 234 -44.30 -11.66 -29.19
CA MET A 234 -45.34 -11.10 -28.31
C MET A 234 -46.07 -9.92 -28.99
N MET A 235 -45.34 -9.03 -29.65
CA MET A 235 -45.92 -7.90 -30.39
C MET A 235 -46.72 -8.38 -31.61
N PHE A 236 -46.23 -9.36 -32.35
CA PHE A 236 -46.93 -9.93 -33.50
C PHE A 236 -48.15 -10.74 -33.09
N GLY A 237 -48.07 -11.46 -31.97
CA GLY A 237 -49.20 -12.14 -31.34
C GLY A 237 -50.27 -11.14 -30.87
N ALA A 238 -49.88 -10.08 -30.16
CA ALA A 238 -50.78 -9.01 -29.74
C ALA A 238 -51.42 -8.29 -30.95
N TRP A 239 -50.64 -8.02 -32.01
CA TRP A 239 -51.13 -7.42 -33.24
C TRP A 239 -52.10 -8.34 -34.00
N SER A 240 -51.78 -9.63 -34.09
CA SER A 240 -52.62 -10.64 -34.73
C SER A 240 -53.92 -10.86 -33.94
N LEU A 241 -53.86 -10.90 -32.60
CA LEU A 241 -55.03 -10.94 -31.73
C LEU A 241 -55.86 -9.66 -31.83
N SER A 242 -55.22 -8.49 -31.96
CA SER A 242 -55.90 -7.20 -32.19
C SER A 242 -56.61 -7.15 -33.54
N LYS A 243 -56.00 -7.71 -34.60
CA LYS A 243 -56.63 -7.87 -35.91
C LYS A 243 -57.74 -8.94 -35.92
N TRP A 244 -57.55 -10.05 -35.22
CA TRP A 244 -58.58 -11.11 -35.07
C TRP A 244 -59.77 -10.67 -34.21
N ARG A 245 -59.58 -9.67 -33.32
CA ARG A 245 -60.67 -9.02 -32.58
C ARG A 245 -61.49 -8.03 -33.39
N LYS A 246 -61.16 -7.76 -34.65
CA LYS A 246 -62.01 -6.97 -35.56
C LYS A 246 -62.65 -7.84 -36.65
N PRO A 247 -63.64 -8.70 -36.33
CA PRO A 247 -64.56 -9.17 -37.34
C PRO A 247 -65.45 -8.01 -37.81
N GLN A 248 -65.56 -7.83 -39.12
CA GLN A 248 -66.57 -6.98 -39.77
C GLN A 248 -67.96 -7.50 -39.40
N LEU A 249 -68.59 -6.92 -38.37
CA LEU A 249 -69.98 -7.17 -38.02
C LEU A 249 -70.74 -5.83 -38.00
N LYS A 250 -70.98 -5.29 -39.20
CA LYS A 250 -71.95 -4.20 -39.39
C LYS A 250 -72.70 -4.36 -40.71
N THR A 251 -73.60 -5.34 -40.73
CA THR A 251 -74.95 -5.27 -41.30
C THR A 251 -75.60 -6.62 -41.03
N ILE A 252 -76.61 -6.65 -40.15
CA ILE A 252 -77.84 -7.46 -40.17
C ILE A 252 -78.53 -7.12 -38.84
N TYR A 253 -79.27 -6.02 -38.87
CA TYR A 253 -80.44 -5.80 -38.02
C TYR A 253 -81.55 -5.49 -39.02
N ASP A 254 -82.13 -6.54 -39.58
CA ASP A 254 -83.48 -6.52 -40.15
C ASP A 254 -83.90 -7.95 -40.47
N LEU A 255 -85.20 -8.22 -40.32
CA LEU A 255 -85.89 -9.51 -40.34
C LEU A 255 -86.04 -10.18 -38.97
N GLU A 256 -86.68 -9.41 -38.10
CA GLU A 256 -88.00 -9.73 -37.55
C GLU A 256 -88.62 -11.08 -37.95
N LYS A 257 -89.15 -11.76 -36.93
CA LYS A 257 -90.33 -12.66 -36.98
C LYS A 257 -90.32 -13.78 -38.03
N GLY A 258 -90.10 -14.98 -37.50
CA GLY A 258 -90.99 -16.09 -37.79
C GLY A 258 -90.31 -17.28 -38.41
N LYS A 259 -90.06 -18.32 -37.61
CA LYS A 259 -90.86 -19.55 -37.62
C LYS A 259 -90.23 -20.60 -36.71
N ARG A 260 -91.14 -21.34 -36.04
CA ARG A 260 -90.88 -22.53 -35.23
C ARG A 260 -90.12 -23.61 -36.05
N LYS A 261 -89.23 -24.36 -35.41
CA LYS A 261 -89.30 -25.84 -35.37
C LYS A 261 -88.27 -26.46 -34.41
N LYS A 262 -88.60 -27.71 -34.09
CA LYS A 262 -88.27 -28.59 -32.95
C LYS A 262 -86.91 -29.34 -33.10
N PRO A 263 -86.49 -30.13 -32.08
CA PRO A 263 -85.12 -30.56 -31.83
C PRO A 263 -84.75 -31.84 -32.59
N GLY A 264 -83.45 -32.13 -32.68
CA GLY A 264 -82.93 -33.37 -33.26
C GLY A 264 -81.40 -33.39 -33.21
N GLU A 265 -80.89 -34.50 -32.68
CA GLU A 265 -79.53 -34.82 -32.26
C GLU A 265 -78.55 -35.09 -33.44
N PRO A 266 -77.30 -35.55 -33.21
CA PRO A 266 -76.07 -34.93 -33.71
C PRO A 266 -75.42 -35.72 -34.87
N PHE A 267 -74.33 -35.23 -35.47
CA PHE A 267 -73.05 -35.97 -35.59
C PHE A 267 -71.98 -35.23 -36.43
N SER A 268 -70.74 -35.51 -36.04
CA SER A 268 -69.47 -35.44 -36.79
C SER A 268 -68.66 -34.16 -36.58
N ARG A 269 -67.79 -34.17 -35.56
CA ARG A 269 -66.38 -34.63 -35.61
C ARG A 269 -65.53 -33.80 -36.57
N LEU A 270 -64.70 -32.91 -35.99
CA LEU A 270 -63.35 -32.68 -36.49
C LEU A 270 -62.38 -33.36 -35.50
N CYS A 271 -61.76 -34.45 -35.96
CA CYS A 271 -60.50 -34.91 -35.42
C CYS A 271 -59.40 -34.00 -35.96
N PHE A 272 -58.50 -33.53 -35.10
CA PHE A 272 -57.14 -33.21 -35.53
C PHE A 272 -56.18 -34.22 -34.90
N LYS A 273 -55.38 -34.82 -35.78
CA LYS A 273 -54.53 -35.97 -35.57
C LYS A 273 -53.22 -35.52 -34.92
N GLU A 274 -52.97 -36.07 -33.74
CA GLU A 274 -51.71 -36.00 -33.02
C GLU A 274 -50.69 -36.89 -33.75
N PHE A 275 -49.53 -36.34 -34.13
CA PHE A 275 -48.37 -37.13 -34.53
C PHE A 275 -47.42 -37.20 -33.34
N HIS A 276 -47.44 -38.34 -32.65
CA HIS A 276 -46.32 -38.81 -31.86
C HIS A 276 -45.32 -39.51 -32.78
N MET A 277 -44.03 -39.18 -32.64
CA MET A 277 -42.96 -40.12 -32.93
C MET A 277 -42.01 -40.09 -31.73
N VAL A 278 -42.09 -41.16 -30.93
CA VAL A 278 -41.09 -41.54 -29.94
C VAL A 278 -40.40 -42.78 -30.52
N SER A 279 -39.07 -42.82 -30.48
CA SER A 279 -38.33 -44.08 -30.53
C SER A 279 -37.26 -44.07 -29.45
N GLN A 280 -37.11 -45.22 -28.82
CA GLN A 280 -36.63 -45.47 -27.46
C GLN A 280 -35.63 -46.64 -27.52
N SER A 281 -34.50 -46.53 -26.80
CA SER A 281 -33.72 -47.64 -26.17
C SER A 281 -32.41 -47.00 -25.66
N HIS A 282 -32.15 -46.76 -24.38
CA HIS A 282 -32.18 -47.52 -23.12
C HIS A 282 -30.94 -48.40 -22.86
N LEU A 283 -30.03 -47.86 -22.04
CA LEU A 283 -29.28 -48.50 -20.93
C LEU A 283 -28.75 -47.36 -20.00
N PRO A 284 -28.38 -47.64 -18.73
CA PRO A 284 -29.01 -47.10 -17.52
C PRO A 284 -28.47 -45.73 -17.04
N GLY A 285 -29.29 -44.99 -16.27
CA GLY A 285 -28.82 -43.89 -15.40
C GLY A 285 -29.81 -42.74 -15.19
N LEU A 286 -30.33 -42.60 -13.96
CA LEU A 286 -30.88 -41.41 -13.29
C LEU A 286 -32.16 -40.70 -13.82
N THR A 287 -33.21 -40.82 -12.99
CA THR A 287 -34.16 -39.79 -12.49
C THR A 287 -34.78 -38.73 -13.41
N SER A 288 -36.11 -38.63 -13.33
CA SER A 288 -36.80 -37.42 -12.85
C SER A 288 -38.25 -37.74 -12.43
N LYS A 289 -38.59 -37.42 -11.18
CA LYS A 289 -39.98 -37.43 -10.71
C LYS A 289 -40.63 -36.09 -11.05
N LEU A 290 -41.74 -36.19 -11.77
CA LEU A 290 -42.69 -35.14 -12.05
C LEU A 290 -43.39 -34.76 -10.73
N LEU A 291 -43.37 -33.49 -10.34
CA LEU A 291 -44.32 -32.94 -9.38
C LEU A 291 -45.00 -31.73 -10.03
N CYS A 292 -46.27 -31.93 -10.39
CA CYS A 292 -47.18 -30.85 -10.74
C CYS A 292 -47.53 -30.07 -9.47
N LEU A 293 -47.32 -28.76 -9.46
CA LEU A 293 -47.91 -27.86 -8.48
C LEU A 293 -48.76 -26.80 -9.19
N ASP A 294 -49.95 -26.67 -8.64
CA ASP A 294 -51.16 -26.04 -9.16
C ASP A 294 -51.09 -24.50 -9.07
N ALA A 295 -51.55 -23.83 -10.13
CA ALA A 295 -51.57 -22.38 -10.24
C ALA A 295 -52.75 -21.78 -9.46
N LYS A 296 -52.62 -21.76 -8.12
CA LYS A 296 -53.52 -21.03 -7.24
C LYS A 296 -52.65 -20.26 -6.25
N TYR A 297 -52.78 -18.93 -6.25
CA TYR A 297 -52.08 -17.93 -5.43
C TYR A 297 -50.78 -17.35 -5.98
N LEU A 298 -50.92 -16.35 -6.85
CA LEU A 298 -50.14 -15.11 -6.72
C LEU A 298 -50.96 -13.97 -7.35
N ARG A 299 -51.78 -13.33 -6.50
CA ARG A 299 -52.38 -12.02 -6.79
C ARG A 299 -51.34 -10.94 -6.53
N TYR A 300 -51.30 -10.01 -7.46
CA TYR A 300 -50.80 -8.65 -7.36
C TYR A 300 -51.11 -7.96 -6.02
N ALA A 301 -50.11 -7.24 -5.48
CA ALA A 301 -50.32 -6.03 -4.70
C ALA A 301 -49.09 -5.12 -4.86
N VAL A 302 -49.25 -4.07 -5.67
CA VAL A 302 -48.41 -2.87 -5.66
C VAL A 302 -49.06 -1.91 -4.67
N VAL A 303 -48.32 -1.48 -3.66
CA VAL A 303 -48.65 -0.31 -2.83
C VAL A 303 -47.35 0.45 -2.60
N GLY A 304 -47.27 1.67 -3.15
CA GLY A 304 -46.18 2.60 -2.87
C GLY A 304 -46.48 3.47 -1.65
N PHE A 305 -45.48 4.26 -1.21
CA PHE A 305 -45.58 5.61 -0.63
C PHE A 305 -44.16 6.14 -0.25
N PRO A 306 -43.97 7.41 0.19
CA PRO A 306 -42.96 8.34 -0.32
C PRO A 306 -41.87 8.74 0.71
N ASP A 307 -40.96 9.61 0.24
CA ASP A 307 -40.15 10.67 0.89
C ASP A 307 -39.88 10.73 2.42
N ARG A 308 -38.65 11.20 2.71
CA ARG A 308 -38.09 11.84 3.93
C ARG A 308 -37.80 10.92 5.12
N ASP A 309 -36.69 11.05 5.84
CA ASP A 309 -35.68 12.11 6.02
C ASP A 309 -34.23 11.59 5.86
#